data_AF-A0A2R6D1M1-F1
#
_entry.id   AF-A0A2R6D1M1-F1
#
_cell.length_a   1.000
_cell.length_b   1.000
_cell.length_c   1.000
_cell.angle_alpha   90.00
_cell.angle_beta   90.00
_cell.angle_gamma   90.00
#
_symmetry.space_group_name_H-M   'P 1'
#
loop_
_entity.id
_entity.type
_entity.pdbx_description
1 polymer ?
#
loop_
_entity_poly.entity_id
_entity_poly.type
_entity_poly.pdbx_seq_one_letter_code
_entity_poly.pdbx_strand_id
1 'polypeptide(L)'
;MSGSEQYEQVNVSSDGVTVSKRFEEDEFPVPAIALEIQSSRSETVTVVIVDQVPEDVAVEDLGFHPEYGSEYWTIDEDEITFEREIEAESEYTTVYGIRATGTDDVEKFLTDPAIQSVDPPLEESDDPVVDESGSDVVRDVIAGDSDAVPGLEDQEDEDVETLDLKDPNDPDHEGGDVETAGGEGDAGDIDTLVGALANELRNGNVEEDDVKLLRKAFDVVGDDTGSVDARIKRLQTEVSDLLAYTDALQEFLDENGTAEQTIEGFREEVEGIQSELTEVRDLAQSHEDALSEMEATVDGVESSMEAIETDIEGVLDDVEGVEQTVSAVEENVGDVEENVGDVEETVEDLEGQVGDIDVESVKGDIEEINEEIEELKEWREQLSSVIGGT
;
A
#
# COMPACT_ATOMS: atom_id res chain seq x y z
N MET A 1 23.53 12.16 -12.61
CA MET A 1 22.26 12.20 -11.86
C MET A 1 21.67 10.85 -12.10
N SER A 2 21.84 9.96 -11.11
CA SER A 2 21.26 8.62 -11.12
C SER A 2 19.75 8.81 -10.99
N GLY A 3 19.01 8.38 -12.00
CA GLY A 3 17.56 8.30 -11.89
C GLY A 3 17.27 7.04 -11.11
N SER A 4 16.97 7.18 -9.82
CA SER A 4 16.32 6.11 -9.06
C SER A 4 14.89 6.03 -9.60
N GLU A 5 14.69 5.18 -10.61
CA GLU A 5 13.36 4.76 -11.01
C GLU A 5 12.77 4.04 -9.78
N GLN A 6 11.74 4.62 -9.15
CA GLN A 6 11.08 4.01 -8.01
C GLN A 6 10.21 2.88 -8.55
N TYR A 7 10.78 1.69 -8.63
CA TYR A 7 10.03 0.50 -8.97
C TYR A 7 9.09 0.12 -7.82
N GLU A 8 7.87 -0.28 -8.15
CA GLU A 8 6.83 -0.64 -7.18
C GLU A 8 7.27 -1.89 -6.39
N GLN A 9 7.18 -1.83 -5.06
CA GLN A 9 7.50 -2.96 -4.18
C GLN A 9 6.32 -3.92 -4.11
N VAL A 10 6.60 -5.21 -4.26
CA VAL A 10 5.60 -6.27 -4.21
C VAL A 10 5.62 -6.93 -2.83
N ASN A 11 4.45 -7.13 -2.22
CA ASN A 11 4.33 -7.66 -0.86
C ASN A 11 3.32 -8.81 -0.83
N VAL A 12 3.72 -9.96 -0.29
CA VAL A 12 2.86 -11.14 -0.12
C VAL A 12 2.95 -11.63 1.32
N SER A 13 1.82 -11.89 1.96
CA SER A 13 1.74 -12.40 3.32
C SER A 13 1.01 -13.73 3.36
N SER A 14 1.55 -14.70 4.10
CA SER A 14 0.93 -15.99 4.32
C SER A 14 1.45 -16.62 5.61
N ASP A 15 0.57 -17.28 6.33
CA ASP A 15 0.89 -17.98 7.58
C ASP A 15 1.74 -17.19 8.62
N GLY A 16 1.50 -15.87 8.73
CA GLY A 16 2.26 -14.99 9.64
C GLY A 16 3.70 -14.70 9.17
N VAL A 17 3.97 -14.88 7.89
CA VAL A 17 5.22 -14.52 7.22
C VAL A 17 4.91 -13.57 6.07
N THR A 18 5.55 -12.41 6.07
CA THR A 18 5.46 -11.40 5.01
C THR A 18 6.73 -11.44 4.18
N VAL A 19 6.59 -11.44 2.86
CA VAL A 19 7.69 -11.38 1.89
C VAL A 19 7.54 -10.11 1.06
N SER A 20 8.51 -9.22 1.20
CA SER A 20 8.61 -7.95 0.49
C SER A 20 9.70 -8.04 -0.57
N LYS A 21 9.32 -7.96 -1.84
CA LYS A 21 10.20 -8.09 -3.00
C LYS A 21 10.41 -6.74 -3.65
N ARG A 22 11.67 -6.37 -3.88
CA ARG A 22 12.05 -5.07 -4.43
C ARG A 22 13.26 -5.17 -5.35
N PHE A 23 13.34 -4.26 -6.31
CA PHE A 23 14.49 -4.10 -7.17
C PHE A 23 15.57 -3.26 -6.49
N GLU A 24 16.82 -3.71 -6.61
CA GLU A 24 18.02 -3.07 -6.07
C GLU A 24 19.07 -2.92 -7.17
N GLU A 25 19.23 -1.69 -7.67
CA GLU A 25 20.20 -1.34 -8.73
C GLU A 25 21.51 -0.75 -8.20
N ASP A 26 21.46 -0.05 -7.06
CA ASP A 26 22.57 0.76 -6.56
C ASP A 26 23.43 0.02 -5.52
N GLU A 27 22.87 -0.98 -4.83
CA GLU A 27 23.56 -1.71 -3.78
C GLU A 27 24.50 -2.81 -4.32
N PHE A 28 24.24 -3.32 -5.54
CA PHE A 28 24.95 -4.46 -6.12
C PHE A 28 25.64 -4.15 -7.46
N PRO A 29 26.76 -4.84 -7.80
CA PRO A 29 27.48 -4.62 -9.07
C PRO A 29 26.70 -5.02 -10.33
N VAL A 30 25.61 -5.78 -10.16
CA VAL A 30 24.67 -6.20 -11.19
C VAL A 30 23.25 -5.92 -10.68
N PRO A 31 22.27 -5.67 -11.56
CA PRO A 31 20.88 -5.53 -11.16
C PRO A 31 20.42 -6.72 -10.32
N ALA A 32 19.79 -6.47 -9.18
CA ALA A 32 19.40 -7.51 -8.25
C ALA A 32 17.97 -7.32 -7.74
N ILE A 33 17.35 -8.44 -7.37
CA ILE A 33 16.06 -8.47 -6.68
C ILE A 33 16.34 -8.91 -5.24
N ALA A 34 15.88 -8.09 -4.30
CA ALA A 34 15.97 -8.37 -2.87
C ALA A 34 14.59 -8.81 -2.36
N LEU A 35 14.56 -9.94 -1.66
CA LEU A 35 13.40 -10.42 -0.90
C LEU A 35 13.71 -10.24 0.58
N GLU A 36 12.89 -9.43 1.24
CA GLU A 36 12.88 -9.25 2.68
C GLU A 36 11.75 -10.09 3.27
N ILE A 37 12.11 -11.04 4.14
CA ILE A 37 11.20 -12.02 4.73
C ILE A 37 11.07 -11.66 6.20
N GLN A 38 9.88 -11.28 6.62
CA GLN A 38 9.56 -10.93 8.00
C GLN A 38 8.62 -11.97 8.60
N SER A 39 9.01 -12.57 9.73
CA SER A 39 8.13 -13.47 10.48
C SER A 39 7.52 -12.75 11.66
N SER A 40 6.18 -12.72 11.75
CA SER A 40 5.43 -12.29 12.94
C SER A 40 5.10 -13.46 13.88
N ARG A 41 5.61 -14.66 13.58
CA ARG A 41 5.40 -15.87 14.39
C ARG A 41 6.25 -15.80 15.66
N SER A 42 5.70 -16.30 16.77
CA SER A 42 6.40 -16.41 18.05
C SER A 42 7.31 -17.66 18.18
N GLU A 43 7.36 -18.47 17.13
CA GLU A 43 8.19 -19.66 17.00
C GLU A 43 8.98 -19.64 15.68
N THR A 44 10.05 -20.43 15.60
CA THR A 44 10.85 -20.59 14.38
C THR A 44 10.05 -21.36 13.34
N VAL A 45 10.02 -20.87 12.11
CA VAL A 45 9.29 -21.48 11.00
C VAL A 45 10.21 -21.76 9.81
N THR A 46 10.00 -22.86 9.11
CA THR A 46 10.62 -23.14 7.80
C THR A 46 9.70 -22.60 6.72
N VAL A 47 10.23 -21.73 5.86
CA VAL A 47 9.47 -21.08 4.80
C VAL A 47 10.01 -21.53 3.45
N VAL A 48 9.11 -21.93 2.55
CA VAL A 48 9.41 -22.19 1.14
C VAL A 48 8.74 -21.11 0.29
N ILE A 49 9.56 -20.31 -0.39
CA ILE A 49 9.13 -19.21 -1.26
C ILE A 49 9.50 -19.58 -2.69
N VAL A 50 8.53 -19.49 -3.60
CA VAL A 50 8.71 -19.73 -5.03
C VAL A 50 8.52 -18.42 -5.77
N ASP A 51 9.44 -18.10 -6.66
CA ASP A 51 9.38 -16.92 -7.51
C ASP A 51 9.55 -17.32 -8.98
N GLN A 52 8.76 -16.71 -9.87
CA GLN A 52 8.72 -17.07 -11.29
C GLN A 52 9.82 -16.36 -12.08
N VAL A 53 10.47 -17.10 -12.98
CA VAL A 53 11.46 -16.55 -13.91
C VAL A 53 10.73 -16.18 -15.21
N PRO A 54 10.83 -14.93 -15.70
CA PRO A 54 10.21 -14.53 -16.96
C PRO A 54 10.66 -15.39 -18.15
N GLU A 55 9.72 -15.75 -19.05
CA GLU A 55 9.99 -16.62 -20.22
C GLU A 55 11.09 -16.10 -21.17
N ASP A 56 11.37 -14.79 -21.13
CA ASP A 56 12.42 -14.14 -21.95
C ASP A 56 13.83 -14.29 -21.34
N VAL A 57 13.97 -14.84 -20.13
CA VAL A 57 15.24 -14.91 -19.39
C VAL A 57 15.67 -16.35 -19.19
N ALA A 58 16.93 -16.65 -19.52
CA ALA A 58 17.51 -17.95 -19.24
C ALA A 58 17.89 -18.05 -17.76
N VAL A 59 17.58 -19.18 -17.14
CA VAL A 59 17.99 -19.51 -15.76
C VAL A 59 19.50 -19.42 -15.52
N GLU A 60 20.32 -19.60 -16.57
CA GLU A 60 21.79 -19.45 -16.51
C GLU A 60 22.24 -18.00 -16.24
N ASP A 61 21.37 -17.03 -16.51
CA ASP A 61 21.60 -15.60 -16.31
C ASP A 61 21.21 -15.14 -14.91
N LEU A 62 20.61 -16.01 -14.09
CA LEU A 62 20.34 -15.77 -12.68
C LEU A 62 21.54 -16.19 -11.82
N GLY A 63 21.84 -15.41 -10.79
CA GLY A 63 22.93 -15.70 -9.86
C GLY A 63 22.62 -15.28 -8.44
N PHE A 64 22.79 -16.19 -7.48
CA PHE A 64 22.51 -15.91 -6.07
C PHE A 64 23.70 -15.25 -5.37
N HIS A 65 23.43 -14.30 -4.47
CA HIS A 65 24.50 -13.60 -3.77
C HIS A 65 25.07 -14.47 -2.62
N PRO A 66 26.39 -14.67 -2.54
CA PRO A 66 27.01 -15.58 -1.57
C PRO A 66 26.77 -15.19 -0.11
N GLU A 67 26.67 -13.89 0.17
CA GLU A 67 26.43 -13.36 1.53
C GLU A 67 24.94 -13.27 1.91
N TYR A 68 24.01 -13.41 0.96
CA TYR A 68 22.56 -13.36 1.21
C TYR A 68 21.91 -14.72 1.00
N GLY A 69 22.54 -15.78 1.53
CA GLY A 69 21.92 -17.10 1.58
C GLY A 69 21.82 -17.85 0.25
N SER A 70 22.81 -17.71 -0.65
CA SER A 70 22.85 -18.45 -1.93
C SER A 70 22.68 -19.97 -1.82
N GLU A 71 22.97 -20.56 -0.67
CA GLU A 71 22.87 -22.00 -0.41
C GLU A 71 21.42 -22.48 -0.18
N TYR A 72 20.49 -21.56 0.06
CA TYR A 72 19.08 -21.82 0.28
C TYR A 72 18.24 -21.67 -0.99
N TRP A 73 18.89 -21.30 -2.11
CA TRP A 73 18.25 -21.14 -3.39
C TRP A 73 18.42 -22.37 -4.27
N THR A 74 17.32 -22.78 -4.90
CA THR A 74 17.28 -23.78 -5.97
C THR A 74 16.68 -23.12 -7.21
N ILE A 75 17.13 -23.55 -8.39
CA ILE A 75 16.66 -23.05 -9.68
C ILE A 75 16.19 -24.22 -10.53
N ASP A 76 14.97 -24.11 -11.02
CA ASP A 76 14.30 -25.02 -11.93
C ASP A 76 13.92 -24.24 -13.20
N GLU A 77 13.52 -24.94 -14.28
CA GLU A 77 13.50 -24.42 -15.66
C GLU A 77 12.87 -23.02 -15.81
N ASP A 78 11.82 -22.72 -15.06
CA ASP A 78 11.06 -21.46 -15.08
C ASP A 78 10.78 -20.87 -13.68
N GLU A 79 11.36 -21.44 -12.62
CA GLU A 79 11.12 -20.99 -11.24
C GLU A 79 12.38 -21.04 -10.37
N ILE A 80 12.46 -20.13 -9.39
CA ILE A 80 13.47 -20.14 -8.34
C ILE A 80 12.79 -20.35 -6.99
N THR A 81 13.34 -21.27 -6.19
CA THR A 81 12.80 -21.62 -4.87
C THR A 81 13.80 -21.25 -3.79
N PHE A 82 13.35 -20.56 -2.76
CA PHE A 82 14.10 -20.26 -1.54
C PHE A 82 13.51 -21.02 -0.36
N GLU A 83 14.32 -21.85 0.31
CA GLU A 83 13.90 -22.63 1.47
C GLU A 83 14.82 -22.36 2.67
N ARG A 84 14.26 -21.84 3.77
CA ARG A 84 15.05 -21.57 4.99
C ARG A 84 14.21 -21.53 6.26
N GLU A 85 14.85 -21.87 7.38
CA GLU A 85 14.35 -21.59 8.74
C GLU A 85 14.52 -20.11 9.10
N ILE A 86 13.41 -19.46 9.48
CA ILE A 86 13.32 -18.06 9.94
C ILE A 86 13.01 -18.07 11.44
N GLU A 87 13.77 -17.31 12.22
CA GLU A 87 13.57 -17.22 13.67
C GLU A 87 12.27 -16.46 14.01
N ALA A 88 11.74 -16.70 15.21
CA ALA A 88 10.57 -16.00 15.71
C ALA A 88 10.79 -14.48 15.74
N GLU A 89 9.78 -13.71 15.33
CA GLU A 89 9.81 -12.23 15.34
C GLU A 89 11.07 -11.64 14.68
N SER A 90 11.55 -12.28 13.60
CA SER A 90 12.80 -11.91 12.93
C SER A 90 12.60 -11.56 11.46
N GLU A 91 13.57 -10.84 10.93
CA GLU A 91 13.66 -10.47 9.52
C GLU A 91 14.87 -11.14 8.85
N TYR A 92 14.75 -11.47 7.58
CA TYR A 92 15.85 -11.99 6.78
C TYR A 92 15.79 -11.49 5.34
N THR A 93 16.91 -10.98 4.84
CA THR A 93 17.05 -10.53 3.46
C THR A 93 17.81 -11.55 2.63
N THR A 94 17.26 -11.91 1.47
CA THR A 94 17.88 -12.77 0.48
C THR A 94 17.89 -12.09 -0.89
N VAL A 95 18.91 -12.35 -1.72
CA VAL A 95 19.13 -11.58 -2.96
C VAL A 95 19.55 -12.49 -4.11
N TYR A 96 18.91 -12.31 -5.27
CA TYR A 96 19.35 -12.88 -6.55
C TYR A 96 19.61 -11.78 -7.58
N GLY A 97 20.70 -11.92 -8.34
CA GLY A 97 21.15 -10.98 -9.36
C GLY A 97 20.89 -11.48 -10.78
N ILE A 98 20.68 -10.54 -11.70
CA ILE A 98 20.34 -10.79 -13.09
C ILE A 98 21.53 -10.34 -13.97
N ARG A 99 22.07 -11.24 -14.80
CA ARG A 99 23.30 -11.02 -15.56
C ARG A 99 23.09 -10.56 -17.00
N ALA A 100 21.92 -10.76 -17.60
CA ALA A 100 21.74 -10.67 -19.05
C ALA A 100 20.77 -9.61 -19.57
N THR A 101 19.97 -8.99 -18.71
CA THR A 101 19.08 -7.91 -19.13
C THR A 101 19.69 -6.58 -18.71
N GLY A 102 19.70 -5.60 -19.62
CA GLY A 102 19.76 -4.21 -19.19
C GLY A 102 18.64 -3.93 -18.19
N THR A 103 18.72 -2.82 -17.47
CA THR A 103 17.70 -2.41 -16.50
C THR A 103 16.29 -2.26 -17.11
N ASP A 104 16.14 -2.35 -18.44
CA ASP A 104 14.87 -2.20 -19.17
C ASP A 104 13.88 -3.38 -19.03
N ASP A 105 14.27 -4.55 -18.50
CA ASP A 105 13.38 -5.73 -18.37
C ASP A 105 13.19 -6.23 -16.92
N VAL A 106 13.67 -5.48 -15.93
CA VAL A 106 13.62 -5.89 -14.50
C VAL A 106 12.22 -5.83 -13.90
N GLU A 107 11.32 -5.02 -14.46
CA GLU A 107 9.90 -4.98 -14.05
C GLU A 107 9.21 -6.33 -14.23
N LYS A 108 9.66 -7.15 -15.20
CA LYS A 108 9.13 -8.51 -15.39
C LYS A 108 9.45 -9.43 -14.21
N PHE A 109 10.48 -9.10 -13.43
CA PHE A 109 10.83 -9.81 -12.22
C PHE A 109 10.09 -9.28 -11.01
N LEU A 110 9.30 -8.20 -11.09
CA LEU A 110 8.49 -7.70 -9.97
C LEU A 110 7.08 -8.32 -10.00
N THR A 111 7.02 -9.64 -10.14
CA THR A 111 5.81 -10.44 -9.93
C THR A 111 5.70 -10.89 -8.48
N ASP A 112 4.47 -11.19 -8.05
CA ASP A 112 4.18 -11.72 -6.71
C ASP A 112 4.90 -13.05 -6.46
N PRO A 113 5.82 -13.11 -5.47
CA PRO A 113 6.38 -14.39 -5.03
C PRO A 113 5.30 -15.20 -4.30
N ALA A 114 5.26 -16.51 -4.51
CA ALA A 114 4.33 -17.40 -3.84
C ALA A 114 4.97 -18.02 -2.60
N ILE A 115 4.35 -17.84 -1.44
CA ILE A 115 4.71 -18.59 -0.22
C ILE A 115 4.06 -19.98 -0.34
N GLN A 116 4.85 -20.99 -0.69
CA GLN A 116 4.34 -22.34 -0.98
C GLN A 116 3.99 -23.10 0.31
N SER A 117 4.81 -22.95 1.35
CA SER A 117 4.56 -23.59 2.65
C SER A 117 5.29 -22.88 3.79
N VAL A 118 4.66 -22.91 4.96
CA VAL A 118 5.22 -22.49 6.24
C VAL A 118 5.05 -23.65 7.23
N ASP A 119 6.15 -24.17 7.76
CA ASP A 119 6.16 -25.27 8.73
C ASP A 119 6.73 -24.82 10.09
N PRO A 120 6.05 -25.03 11.22
CA PRO A 120 4.71 -25.62 11.33
C PRO A 120 3.61 -24.69 10.79
N PRO A 121 2.54 -25.25 10.19
CA PRO A 121 1.40 -24.45 9.75
C PRO A 121 0.76 -23.75 10.95
N LEU A 122 0.16 -22.57 10.74
CA LEU A 122 -0.61 -21.94 11.81
C LEU A 122 -1.80 -22.83 12.18
N GLU A 123 -1.99 -23.04 13.48
CA GLU A 123 -3.25 -23.61 13.96
C GLU A 123 -4.36 -22.59 13.68
N GLU A 124 -5.35 -22.95 12.85
CA GLU A 124 -6.60 -22.18 12.66
C GLU A 124 -7.18 -21.86 14.04
N SER A 125 -6.91 -20.65 14.50
CA SER A 125 -7.51 -20.08 15.69
C SER A 125 -8.72 -19.30 15.20
N ASP A 126 -9.90 -19.63 15.71
CA ASP A 126 -11.21 -18.96 15.50
C ASP A 126 -11.23 -17.49 16.00
N ASP A 127 -10.11 -16.78 15.90
CA ASP A 127 -10.00 -15.34 16.07
C ASP A 127 -9.94 -14.75 14.65
N PRO A 128 -10.80 -13.79 14.30
CA PRO A 128 -10.68 -13.09 13.02
C PRO A 128 -9.34 -12.36 13.01
N VAL A 129 -8.35 -13.00 12.41
CA VAL A 129 -7.10 -12.36 12.04
C VAL A 129 -7.52 -11.34 11.00
N VAL A 130 -7.49 -10.09 11.41
CA VAL A 130 -7.52 -8.95 10.49
C VAL A 130 -6.39 -9.23 9.53
N ASP A 131 -6.74 -9.56 8.29
CA ASP A 131 -5.80 -9.51 7.18
C ASP A 131 -5.29 -8.06 7.17
N GLU A 132 -4.07 -7.84 7.67
CA GLU A 132 -3.39 -6.55 7.60
C GLU A 132 -2.93 -6.27 6.17
N SER A 133 -3.83 -6.44 5.20
CA SER A 133 -3.87 -5.54 4.05
C SER A 133 -4.15 -4.13 4.59
N GLY A 134 -3.07 -3.41 4.86
CA GLY A 134 -3.09 -2.09 5.48
C GLY A 134 -3.94 -1.10 4.69
N SER A 135 -5.16 -0.84 5.17
CA SER A 135 -5.99 0.31 4.78
C SER A 135 -7.12 0.62 5.77
N ASP A 136 -7.70 -0.38 6.45
CA ASP A 136 -9.00 -0.17 7.11
C ASP A 136 -8.97 0.34 8.57
N VAL A 137 -7.87 0.15 9.30
CA VAL A 137 -7.84 0.56 10.73
C VAL A 137 -7.76 2.09 10.91
N VAL A 138 -7.36 2.83 9.87
CA VAL A 138 -7.19 4.30 9.94
C VAL A 138 -8.50 5.05 9.66
N ARG A 139 -9.53 4.38 9.13
CA ARG A 139 -10.83 5.03 8.83
C ARG A 139 -11.75 5.19 10.04
N ASP A 140 -11.70 4.29 11.01
CA ASP A 140 -12.68 4.31 12.11
C ASP A 140 -12.43 5.44 13.12
N VAL A 141 -11.18 5.90 13.27
CA VAL A 141 -10.84 7.04 14.15
C VAL A 141 -11.13 8.40 13.51
N ILE A 142 -11.17 8.49 12.17
CA ILE A 142 -11.41 9.74 11.44
C ILE A 142 -12.92 9.93 11.16
N ALA A 143 -13.73 8.87 11.25
CA ALA A 143 -15.17 8.90 11.09
C ALA A 143 -15.97 9.32 12.34
N GLY A 144 -15.36 9.93 13.35
CA GLY A 144 -16.08 10.72 14.35
C GLY A 144 -17.20 10.03 15.15
N ASP A 145 -17.18 8.69 15.29
CA ASP A 145 -18.07 7.95 16.18
C ASP A 145 -17.31 7.59 17.47
N SER A 146 -17.33 8.52 18.43
CA SER A 146 -16.68 8.35 19.73
C SER A 146 -17.57 7.58 20.69
N ASP A 147 -17.72 6.27 20.50
CA ASP A 147 -18.46 5.43 21.47
C ASP A 147 -17.92 3.99 21.57
N ALA A 148 -16.60 3.81 21.52
CA ALA A 148 -15.98 2.55 21.97
C ALA A 148 -14.47 2.70 22.23
N VAL A 149 -14.09 3.33 23.34
CA VAL A 149 -12.78 3.10 23.97
C VAL A 149 -12.99 2.12 25.13
N PRO A 150 -12.63 0.83 24.98
CA PRO A 150 -12.66 -0.11 26.09
C PRO A 150 -11.68 0.31 27.19
N GLY A 151 -12.18 0.78 28.33
CA GLY A 151 -11.38 1.14 29.50
C GLY A 151 -11.69 2.48 30.18
N LEU A 152 -12.72 3.20 29.74
CA LEU A 152 -13.19 4.44 30.38
C LEU A 152 -14.67 4.35 30.78
N GLU A 153 -15.02 3.35 31.59
CA GLU A 153 -16.26 3.39 32.38
C GLU A 153 -15.89 3.62 33.84
N ASP A 154 -16.56 4.60 34.45
CA ASP A 154 -16.49 5.04 35.84
C ASP A 154 -15.31 5.94 36.24
N GLN A 155 -15.43 7.24 35.94
CA GLN A 155 -15.04 8.29 36.88
C GLN A 155 -15.97 9.50 36.73
N GLU A 156 -16.75 9.73 37.78
CA GLU A 156 -17.71 10.82 37.94
C GLU A 156 -17.05 12.20 37.79
N ASP A 157 -17.83 13.14 37.26
CA ASP A 157 -17.50 14.53 36.98
C ASP A 157 -16.77 15.25 38.14
N GLU A 158 -15.52 15.68 37.93
CA GLU A 158 -14.92 16.79 38.67
C GLU A 158 -14.73 17.98 37.72
N ASP A 159 -15.52 19.03 37.96
CA ASP A 159 -15.42 20.34 37.31
C ASP A 159 -13.98 20.90 37.42
N VAL A 160 -13.25 20.94 36.30
CA VAL A 160 -12.02 21.73 36.21
C VAL A 160 -12.37 23.21 36.05
N GLU A 161 -12.25 23.97 37.14
CA GLU A 161 -12.33 25.44 37.10
C GLU A 161 -11.31 26.01 36.10
N THR A 162 -11.81 26.60 35.02
CA THR A 162 -10.99 27.36 34.07
C THR A 162 -10.32 28.53 34.79
N LEU A 163 -9.00 28.49 34.90
CA LEU A 163 -8.20 29.59 35.44
C LEU A 163 -8.28 30.79 34.49
N ASP A 164 -8.90 31.87 34.98
CA ASP A 164 -9.02 33.16 34.31
C ASP A 164 -7.64 33.85 34.24
N LEU A 165 -6.91 33.62 33.14
CA LEU A 165 -5.65 34.29 32.86
C LEU A 165 -5.93 35.70 32.31
N LYS A 166 -5.47 36.71 33.04
CA LYS A 166 -5.64 38.13 32.73
C LYS A 166 -4.84 38.53 31.49
N ASP A 167 -5.53 39.05 30.48
CA ASP A 167 -4.96 39.53 29.22
C ASP A 167 -4.10 40.80 29.47
N PRO A 168 -2.80 40.80 29.12
CA PRO A 168 -1.90 41.94 29.30
C PRO A 168 -2.15 43.10 28.32
N ASN A 169 -3.13 43.00 27.41
CA ASN A 169 -3.41 43.99 26.37
C ASN A 169 -4.80 44.64 26.48
N ASP A 170 -5.42 44.56 27.67
CA ASP A 170 -6.71 45.21 27.97
C ASP A 170 -6.59 46.76 27.86
N PRO A 171 -7.32 47.41 26.93
CA PRO A 171 -7.21 48.85 26.68
C PRO A 171 -7.81 49.74 27.78
N ASP A 172 -8.42 49.18 28.82
CA ASP A 172 -8.97 49.91 29.98
C ASP A 172 -8.00 50.02 31.18
N HIS A 173 -6.71 49.71 31.00
CA HIS A 173 -5.71 49.96 32.03
C HIS A 173 -5.25 51.43 32.03
N GLU A 174 -5.71 52.18 33.04
CA GLU A 174 -5.24 53.54 33.33
C GLU A 174 -3.70 53.57 33.38
N GLY A 175 -3.12 54.24 32.39
CA GLY A 175 -1.69 54.45 32.25
C GLY A 175 -1.12 55.17 33.47
N GLY A 176 -0.15 54.52 34.11
CA GLY A 176 0.68 55.14 35.14
C GLY A 176 1.49 56.28 34.54
N ASP A 177 1.06 57.49 34.85
CA ASP A 177 1.75 58.76 34.61
C ASP A 177 3.17 58.70 35.19
N VAL A 178 4.18 58.61 34.32
CA VAL A 178 5.57 58.83 34.70
C VAL A 178 5.84 60.32 34.54
N GLU A 179 5.60 61.06 35.62
CA GLU A 179 6.01 62.45 35.77
C GLU A 179 7.53 62.58 35.65
N THR A 180 8.02 62.91 34.45
CA THR A 180 9.36 63.47 34.28
C THR A 180 9.33 64.93 34.69
N ALA A 181 9.70 65.20 35.95
CA ALA A 181 9.96 66.52 36.48
C ALA A 181 11.14 67.18 35.73
N GLY A 182 10.83 67.95 34.70
CA GLY A 182 11.74 68.89 34.04
C GLY A 182 12.02 70.07 34.96
N GLY A 183 13.08 69.98 35.75
CA GLY A 183 13.62 71.11 36.50
C GLY A 183 14.34 72.08 35.57
N GLU A 184 13.60 72.97 34.91
CA GLU A 184 14.16 74.19 34.31
C GLU A 184 14.51 75.17 35.42
N GLY A 185 15.73 75.03 35.95
CA GLY A 185 16.36 76.02 36.80
C GLY A 185 16.77 77.23 35.95
N ASP A 186 16.16 78.36 36.28
CA ASP A 186 16.57 79.74 36.00
C ASP A 186 18.11 79.91 35.86
N ALA A 187 18.60 79.87 34.62
CA ALA A 187 20.00 80.16 34.28
C ALA A 187 20.20 81.61 33.79
N GLY A 188 19.11 82.35 33.54
CA GLY A 188 19.14 83.68 32.91
C GLY A 188 19.57 84.83 33.83
N ASP A 189 19.23 84.77 35.12
CA ASP A 189 19.64 85.79 36.09
C ASP A 189 21.15 85.71 36.41
N ILE A 190 21.72 84.51 36.36
CA ILE A 190 23.16 84.28 36.63
C ILE A 190 24.03 84.87 35.51
N ASP A 191 23.65 84.67 34.24
CA ASP A 191 24.43 85.18 33.10
C ASP A 191 24.45 86.73 33.04
N THR A 192 23.37 87.39 33.44
CA THR A 192 23.30 88.87 33.49
C THR A 192 24.11 89.47 34.64
N LEU A 193 24.10 88.84 35.82
CA LEU A 193 24.96 89.20 36.95
C LEU A 193 26.45 88.94 36.66
N VAL A 194 26.78 87.83 36.02
CA VAL A 194 28.16 87.51 35.59
C VAL A 194 28.64 88.48 34.52
N GLY A 195 27.78 88.86 33.58
CA GLY A 195 28.07 89.89 32.57
C GLY A 195 28.36 91.27 33.19
N ALA A 196 27.58 91.69 34.19
CA ALA A 196 27.80 92.94 34.92
C ALA A 196 29.11 92.92 35.72
N LEU A 197 29.40 91.82 36.42
CA LEU A 197 30.64 91.63 37.18
C LEU A 197 31.88 91.60 36.27
N ALA A 198 31.80 90.96 35.11
CA ALA A 198 32.88 90.94 34.12
C ALA A 198 33.19 92.34 33.56
N ASN A 199 32.18 93.21 33.47
CA ASN A 199 32.33 94.59 33.01
C ASN A 199 32.98 95.47 34.09
N GLU A 200 32.58 95.30 35.36
CA GLU A 200 33.16 96.02 36.51
C GLU A 200 34.65 95.65 36.70
N LEU A 201 34.99 94.37 36.51
CA LEU A 201 36.36 93.85 36.60
C LEU A 201 37.25 94.35 35.45
N ARG A 202 36.73 94.47 34.22
CA ARG A 202 37.48 95.03 33.07
C ARG A 202 37.75 96.52 33.22
N ASN A 203 36.85 97.26 33.84
CA ASN A 203 36.99 98.69 34.06
C ASN A 203 37.87 99.04 35.27
N GLY A 204 38.40 98.03 35.98
CA GLY A 204 39.30 98.21 37.12
C GLY A 204 38.62 98.85 38.33
N ASN A 205 37.29 98.80 38.40
CA ASN A 205 36.50 99.43 39.45
C ASN A 205 36.25 98.48 40.64
N VAL A 206 37.09 97.45 40.77
CA VAL A 206 37.03 96.42 41.82
C VAL A 206 38.31 96.51 42.64
N GLU A 207 38.18 96.42 43.96
CA GLU A 207 39.33 96.48 44.87
C GLU A 207 40.27 95.28 44.63
N GLU A 208 41.57 95.52 44.70
CA GLU A 208 42.59 94.50 44.39
C GLU A 208 42.49 93.27 45.32
N ASP A 209 41.97 93.47 46.52
CA ASP A 209 41.73 92.41 47.50
C ASP A 209 40.49 91.57 47.14
N ASP A 210 39.45 92.15 46.56
CA ASP A 210 38.28 91.43 46.04
C ASP A 210 38.62 90.62 44.80
N VAL A 211 39.47 91.15 43.92
CA VAL A 211 39.99 90.39 42.77
C VAL A 211 40.83 89.20 43.23
N LYS A 212 41.65 89.35 44.29
CA LYS A 212 42.38 88.23 44.90
C LYS A 212 41.44 87.23 45.55
N LEU A 213 40.36 87.69 46.20
CA LEU A 213 39.35 86.83 46.81
C LEU A 213 38.60 86.02 45.75
N LEU A 214 38.15 86.66 44.66
CA LEU A 214 37.52 86.02 43.51
C LEU A 214 38.47 85.05 42.82
N ARG A 215 39.75 85.42 42.67
CA ARG A 215 40.77 84.52 42.08
C ARG A 215 40.98 83.30 42.97
N LYS A 216 41.04 83.46 44.30
CA LYS A 216 41.14 82.37 45.26
C LYS A 216 39.86 81.52 45.32
N ALA A 217 38.68 82.13 45.17
CA ALA A 217 37.41 81.43 45.11
C ALA A 217 37.27 80.63 43.80
N PHE A 218 37.67 81.18 42.66
CA PHE A 218 37.73 80.46 41.38
C PHE A 218 38.85 79.41 41.33
N ASP A 219 39.95 79.59 42.06
CA ASP A 219 41.00 78.58 42.23
C ASP A 219 40.48 77.37 43.05
N VAL A 220 39.50 77.59 43.92
CA VAL A 220 38.79 76.53 44.68
C VAL A 220 37.67 75.88 43.83
N VAL A 221 36.92 76.66 43.05
CA VAL A 221 35.87 76.15 42.14
C VAL A 221 36.47 75.52 40.87
N GLY A 222 37.72 75.85 40.53
CA GLY A 222 38.50 75.15 39.52
C GLY A 222 38.67 73.66 39.82
N ASP A 223 38.48 73.24 41.08
CA ASP A 223 38.48 71.86 41.54
C ASP A 223 37.10 71.17 41.35
N ASP A 224 36.00 71.93 41.32
CA ASP A 224 34.62 71.44 41.03
C ASP A 224 34.39 71.10 39.56
N THR A 225 35.32 71.49 38.68
CA THR A 225 35.44 70.92 37.32
C THR A 225 35.55 69.40 37.39
N GLY A 226 36.08 68.83 38.48
CA GLY A 226 36.14 67.39 38.70
C GLY A 226 34.77 66.69 38.63
N SER A 227 33.67 67.36 39.00
CA SER A 227 32.31 66.79 38.92
C SER A 227 31.77 66.79 37.49
N VAL A 228 32.01 67.87 36.74
CA VAL A 228 31.66 67.98 35.32
C VAL A 228 32.55 67.08 34.49
N ASP A 229 33.85 67.01 34.77
CA ASP A 229 34.80 66.07 34.19
C ASP A 229 34.44 64.62 34.52
N ALA A 230 33.98 64.32 35.74
CA ALA A 230 33.49 62.97 36.08
C ALA A 230 32.21 62.64 35.30
N ARG A 231 31.31 63.60 35.13
CA ARG A 231 30.09 63.43 34.33
C ARG A 231 30.39 63.31 32.84
N ILE A 232 31.34 64.07 32.33
CA ILE A 232 31.83 63.97 30.95
C ILE A 232 32.50 62.62 30.73
N LYS A 233 33.38 62.17 31.63
CA LYS A 233 33.99 60.83 31.56
C LYS A 233 32.96 59.73 31.61
N ARG A 234 31.96 59.84 32.48
CA ARG A 234 30.85 58.88 32.57
C ARG A 234 30.04 58.85 31.27
N LEU A 235 29.66 60.00 30.74
CA LEU A 235 28.97 60.09 29.45
C LEU A 235 29.84 59.53 28.32
N GLN A 236 31.15 59.77 28.34
CA GLN A 236 32.08 59.21 27.35
C GLN A 236 32.17 57.68 27.44
N THR A 237 32.16 57.11 28.65
CA THR A 237 32.10 55.66 28.84
C THR A 237 30.76 55.09 28.40
N GLU A 238 29.64 55.69 28.84
CA GLU A 238 28.28 55.25 28.44
C GLU A 238 28.09 55.33 26.92
N VAL A 239 28.64 56.37 26.26
CA VAL A 239 28.63 56.48 24.79
C VAL A 239 29.52 55.43 24.14
N SER A 240 30.70 55.13 24.71
CA SER A 240 31.58 54.07 24.18
C SER A 240 30.93 52.69 24.30
N ASP A 241 30.25 52.43 25.41
CA ASP A 241 29.51 51.19 25.65
C ASP A 241 28.29 51.08 24.72
N LEU A 242 27.58 52.19 24.46
CA LEU A 242 26.48 52.23 23.50
C LEU A 242 26.94 51.95 22.07
N LEU A 243 28.10 52.52 21.67
CA LEU A 243 28.67 52.26 20.34
C LEU A 243 29.10 50.80 20.22
N ALA A 244 29.77 50.25 21.24
CA ALA A 244 30.11 48.83 21.26
C ALA A 244 28.89 47.91 21.19
N TYR A 245 27.80 48.26 21.89
CA TYR A 245 26.53 47.53 21.81
C TYR A 245 25.88 47.67 20.43
N THR A 246 25.93 48.85 19.82
CA THR A 246 25.36 49.09 18.48
C THR A 246 26.14 48.34 17.41
N ASP A 247 27.47 48.33 17.49
CA ASP A 247 28.34 47.55 16.59
C ASP A 247 28.06 46.05 16.74
N ALA A 248 27.93 45.55 17.98
CA ALA A 248 27.56 44.16 18.23
C ALA A 248 26.15 43.81 17.73
N LEU A 249 25.18 44.74 17.86
CA LEU A 249 23.83 44.56 17.34
C LEU A 249 23.81 44.58 15.80
N GLN A 250 24.64 45.43 15.18
CA GLN A 250 24.77 45.46 13.73
C GLN A 250 25.38 44.16 13.21
N GLU A 251 26.45 43.67 13.84
CA GLU A 251 27.05 42.36 13.51
C GLU A 251 26.04 41.22 13.71
N PHE A 252 25.28 41.24 14.80
CA PHE A 252 24.23 40.26 15.05
C PHE A 252 23.12 40.28 13.98
N LEU A 253 22.65 41.47 13.59
CA LEU A 253 21.62 41.64 12.57
C LEU A 253 22.14 41.33 11.16
N ASP A 254 23.41 41.60 10.88
CA ASP A 254 24.05 41.23 9.62
C ASP A 254 24.19 39.71 9.49
N GLU A 255 24.40 38.99 10.61
CA GLU A 255 24.54 37.53 10.64
C GLU A 255 23.21 36.78 10.74
N ASN A 256 22.27 37.24 11.58
CA ASN A 256 21.01 36.55 11.87
C ASN A 256 19.80 37.16 11.15
N GLY A 257 19.98 38.30 10.47
CA GLY A 257 18.89 39.05 9.88
C GLY A 257 18.06 39.81 10.92
N THR A 258 17.09 40.58 10.43
CA THR A 258 16.13 41.29 11.28
C THR A 258 14.98 40.37 11.70
N ALA A 259 14.32 40.69 12.82
CA ALA A 259 13.11 39.97 13.25
C ALA A 259 12.02 39.96 12.15
N GLU A 260 11.93 41.01 11.35
CA GLU A 260 11.00 41.08 10.22
C GLU A 260 11.33 40.04 9.14
N GLN A 261 12.62 39.83 8.84
CA GLN A 261 13.07 38.79 7.91
C GLN A 261 12.78 37.38 8.44
N THR A 262 12.95 37.15 9.76
CA THR A 262 12.61 35.86 10.38
C THR A 262 11.12 35.57 10.30
N ILE A 263 10.28 36.57 10.61
CA ILE A 263 8.83 36.44 10.54
C ILE A 263 8.37 36.21 9.10
N GLU A 264 9.00 36.85 8.12
CA GLU A 264 8.69 36.63 6.72
C GLU A 264 9.08 35.21 6.28
N GLY A 265 10.26 34.73 6.64
CA GLY A 265 10.66 33.34 6.36
C GLY A 265 9.72 32.31 6.99
N PHE A 266 9.27 32.55 8.22
CA PHE A 266 8.26 31.69 8.85
C PHE A 266 6.91 31.72 8.14
N ARG A 267 6.47 32.88 7.64
CA ARG A 267 5.24 32.97 6.84
C ARG A 267 5.36 32.21 5.53
N GLU A 268 6.47 32.35 4.83
CA GLU A 268 6.76 31.58 3.61
C GLU A 268 6.75 30.07 3.90
N GLU A 269 7.35 29.63 5.00
CA GLU A 269 7.33 28.22 5.42
C GLU A 269 5.91 27.73 5.72
N VAL A 270 5.11 28.53 6.44
CA VAL A 270 3.69 28.20 6.72
C VAL A 270 2.87 28.15 5.44
N GLU A 271 3.10 29.04 4.48
CA GLU A 271 2.44 29.01 3.16
C GLU A 271 2.86 27.76 2.37
N GLY A 272 4.12 27.34 2.47
CA GLY A 272 4.62 26.08 1.92
C GLY A 272 3.88 24.87 2.52
N ILE A 273 3.85 24.76 3.85
CA ILE A 273 3.17 23.67 4.56
C ILE A 273 1.66 23.65 4.22
N GLN A 274 1.01 24.80 4.11
CA GLN A 274 -0.41 24.86 3.72
C GLN A 274 -0.66 24.38 2.29
N SER A 275 0.29 24.63 1.39
CA SER A 275 0.24 24.13 0.02
C SER A 275 0.43 22.61 -0.01
N GLU A 276 1.43 22.10 0.68
CA GLU A 276 1.67 20.65 0.82
C GLU A 276 0.46 19.93 1.45
N LEU A 277 -0.15 20.51 2.49
CA LEU A 277 -1.36 19.95 3.11
C LEU A 277 -2.54 19.89 2.13
N THR A 278 -2.65 20.87 1.23
CA THR A 278 -3.69 20.86 0.19
C THR A 278 -3.43 19.74 -0.82
N GLU A 279 -2.18 19.56 -1.24
CA GLU A 279 -1.80 18.46 -2.15
C GLU A 279 -2.05 17.09 -1.52
N VAL A 280 -1.68 16.89 -0.25
CA VAL A 280 -1.95 15.65 0.48
C VAL A 280 -3.45 15.38 0.59
N ARG A 281 -4.26 16.42 0.83
CA ARG A 281 -5.72 16.30 0.88
C ARG A 281 -6.31 15.86 -0.47
N ASP A 282 -5.84 16.47 -1.55
CA ASP A 282 -6.30 16.14 -2.90
C ASP A 282 -5.90 14.70 -3.29
N LEU A 283 -4.67 14.28 -2.91
CA LEU A 283 -4.21 12.91 -3.10
C LEU A 283 -5.06 11.90 -2.30
N ALA A 284 -5.35 12.20 -1.03
CA ALA A 284 -6.19 11.34 -0.19
C ALA A 284 -7.60 11.20 -0.77
N GLN A 285 -8.16 12.29 -1.32
CA GLN A 285 -9.46 12.22 -2.00
C GLN A 285 -9.40 11.38 -3.28
N SER A 286 -8.34 11.50 -4.06
CA SER A 286 -8.15 10.64 -5.24
C SER A 286 -8.00 9.16 -4.87
N HIS A 287 -7.32 8.86 -3.77
CA HIS A 287 -7.19 7.49 -3.26
C HIS A 287 -8.53 6.94 -2.77
N GLU A 288 -9.35 7.74 -2.09
CA GLU A 288 -10.71 7.37 -1.70
C GLU A 288 -11.56 6.97 -2.92
N ASP A 289 -11.52 7.78 -3.97
CA ASP A 289 -12.24 7.49 -5.22
C ASP A 289 -11.74 6.19 -5.87
N ALA A 290 -10.42 5.95 -5.88
CA ALA A 290 -9.81 4.73 -6.42
C ALA A 290 -10.17 3.49 -5.59
N LEU A 291 -10.16 3.58 -4.26
CA LEU A 291 -10.58 2.49 -3.37
C LEU A 291 -12.05 2.14 -3.57
N SER A 292 -12.93 3.14 -3.76
CA SER A 292 -14.34 2.88 -4.06
C SER A 292 -14.55 2.18 -5.41
N GLU A 293 -13.75 2.52 -6.43
CA GLU A 293 -13.78 1.81 -7.72
C GLU A 293 -13.25 0.37 -7.60
N MET A 294 -12.22 0.16 -6.77
CA MET A 294 -11.68 -1.17 -6.47
C MET A 294 -12.70 -2.03 -5.74
N GLU A 295 -13.36 -1.51 -4.71
CA GLU A 295 -14.44 -2.19 -3.98
C GLU A 295 -15.56 -2.64 -4.94
N ALA A 296 -16.02 -1.74 -5.82
CA ALA A 296 -17.03 -2.08 -6.83
C ALA A 296 -16.54 -3.15 -7.84
N THR A 297 -15.24 -3.18 -8.13
CA THR A 297 -14.64 -4.21 -8.97
C THR A 297 -14.60 -5.56 -8.26
N VAL A 298 -14.21 -5.58 -6.98
CA VAL A 298 -14.21 -6.78 -6.14
C VAL A 298 -15.61 -7.37 -6.02
N ASP A 299 -16.62 -6.55 -5.70
CA ASP A 299 -18.04 -6.99 -5.67
C ASP A 299 -18.47 -7.63 -7.00
N GLY A 300 -18.00 -7.08 -8.12
CA GLY A 300 -18.26 -7.60 -9.46
C GLY A 300 -17.58 -8.94 -9.73
N VAL A 301 -16.35 -9.13 -9.23
CA VAL A 301 -15.61 -10.40 -9.31
C VAL A 301 -16.27 -11.47 -8.44
N GLU A 302 -16.66 -11.15 -7.20
CA GLU A 302 -17.36 -12.08 -6.31
C GLU A 302 -18.67 -12.56 -6.95
N SER A 303 -19.48 -11.64 -7.47
CA SER A 303 -20.71 -11.97 -8.19
C SER A 303 -20.46 -12.87 -9.42
N SER A 304 -19.33 -12.65 -10.11
CA SER A 304 -18.95 -13.47 -11.26
C SER A 304 -18.50 -14.87 -10.83
N MET A 305 -17.83 -14.98 -9.68
CA MET A 305 -17.40 -16.26 -9.12
C MET A 305 -18.58 -17.11 -8.67
N GLU A 306 -19.56 -16.53 -7.97
CA GLU A 306 -20.81 -17.22 -7.61
C GLU A 306 -21.58 -17.74 -8.85
N ALA A 307 -21.59 -16.96 -9.93
CA ALA A 307 -22.20 -17.37 -11.20
C ALA A 307 -21.45 -18.54 -11.84
N ILE A 308 -20.11 -18.50 -11.84
CA ILE A 308 -19.27 -19.59 -12.35
C ILE A 308 -19.45 -20.86 -11.52
N GLU A 309 -19.51 -20.76 -10.19
CA GLU A 309 -19.77 -21.92 -9.32
C GLU A 309 -21.12 -22.56 -9.64
N THR A 310 -22.16 -21.74 -9.81
CA THR A 310 -23.49 -22.22 -10.23
C THR A 310 -23.45 -22.90 -11.60
N ASP A 311 -22.73 -22.32 -12.56
CA ASP A 311 -22.58 -22.89 -13.90
C ASP A 311 -21.81 -24.22 -13.86
N ILE A 312 -20.77 -24.34 -13.01
CA ILE A 312 -20.00 -25.58 -12.81
C ILE A 312 -20.88 -26.67 -12.21
N GLU A 313 -21.68 -26.36 -11.19
CA GLU A 313 -22.65 -27.32 -10.63
C GLU A 313 -23.61 -27.84 -11.71
N GLY A 314 -24.14 -26.93 -12.55
CA GLY A 314 -25.02 -27.30 -13.66
C GLY A 314 -24.33 -28.19 -14.70
N VAL A 315 -23.06 -27.92 -15.03
CA VAL A 315 -22.28 -28.76 -15.95
C VAL A 315 -22.01 -30.14 -15.35
N LEU A 316 -21.75 -30.25 -14.04
CA LEU A 316 -21.56 -31.55 -13.38
C LEU A 316 -22.84 -32.39 -13.42
N ASP A 317 -23.99 -31.78 -13.15
CA ASP A 317 -25.30 -32.44 -13.29
C ASP A 317 -25.55 -32.91 -14.73
N ASP A 318 -25.24 -32.07 -15.73
CA ASP A 318 -25.38 -32.42 -17.15
C ASP A 318 -24.47 -33.60 -17.53
N VAL A 319 -23.22 -33.61 -17.04
CA VAL A 319 -22.27 -34.71 -17.27
C VAL A 319 -22.79 -36.01 -16.66
N GLU A 320 -23.30 -35.99 -15.42
CA GLU A 320 -23.91 -37.18 -14.80
C GLU A 320 -25.11 -37.68 -15.64
N GLY A 321 -25.94 -36.77 -16.14
CA GLY A 321 -27.06 -37.11 -17.03
C GLY A 321 -26.62 -37.74 -18.34
N VAL A 322 -25.51 -37.27 -18.92
CA VAL A 322 -24.91 -37.87 -20.12
C VAL A 322 -24.35 -39.26 -19.82
N GLU A 323 -23.65 -39.47 -18.70
CA GLU A 323 -23.12 -40.79 -18.32
C GLU A 323 -24.24 -41.83 -18.13
N GLN A 324 -25.35 -41.44 -17.51
CA GLN A 324 -26.53 -42.29 -17.38
C GLN A 324 -27.12 -42.64 -18.76
N THR A 325 -27.19 -41.65 -19.66
CA THR A 325 -27.70 -41.85 -21.03
C THR A 325 -26.79 -42.79 -21.82
N VAL A 326 -25.47 -42.64 -21.71
CA VAL A 326 -24.49 -43.52 -22.35
C VAL A 326 -24.64 -44.95 -21.84
N SER A 327 -24.73 -45.14 -20.52
CA SER A 327 -24.94 -46.47 -19.91
C SER A 327 -26.20 -47.15 -20.44
N ALA A 328 -27.30 -46.41 -20.56
CA ALA A 328 -28.55 -46.93 -21.12
C ALA A 328 -28.41 -47.28 -22.62
N VAL A 329 -27.67 -46.48 -23.39
CA VAL A 329 -27.39 -46.78 -24.80
C VAL A 329 -26.53 -48.04 -24.94
N GLU A 330 -25.51 -48.21 -24.09
CA GLU A 330 -24.66 -49.42 -24.09
C GLU A 330 -25.47 -50.68 -23.79
N GLU A 331 -26.40 -50.64 -22.83
CA GLU A 331 -27.33 -51.73 -22.55
C GLU A 331 -28.19 -52.07 -23.78
N ASN A 332 -28.82 -51.06 -24.39
CA ASN A 332 -29.63 -51.25 -25.59
C ASN A 332 -28.83 -51.81 -26.78
N VAL A 333 -27.56 -51.40 -26.93
CA VAL A 333 -26.69 -51.95 -27.97
C VAL A 333 -26.39 -53.43 -27.69
N GLY A 334 -26.11 -53.80 -26.44
CA GLY A 334 -25.95 -55.19 -26.04
C GLY A 334 -27.18 -56.06 -26.36
N ASP A 335 -28.38 -55.55 -26.04
CA ASP A 335 -29.63 -56.22 -26.38
C ASP A 335 -29.79 -56.40 -27.90
N VAL A 336 -29.44 -55.38 -28.69
CA VAL A 336 -29.52 -55.45 -30.16
C VAL A 336 -28.53 -56.48 -30.71
N GLU A 337 -27.31 -56.56 -30.17
CA GLU A 337 -26.31 -57.54 -30.57
C GLU A 337 -26.78 -58.98 -30.29
N GLU A 338 -27.39 -59.23 -29.12
CA GLU A 338 -28.00 -60.53 -28.80
C GLU A 338 -29.11 -60.88 -29.79
N ASN A 339 -30.04 -59.95 -30.04
CA ASN A 339 -31.13 -60.17 -31.01
C ASN A 339 -30.61 -60.43 -32.42
N VAL A 340 -29.52 -59.77 -32.84
CA VAL A 340 -28.90 -60.03 -34.16
C VAL A 340 -28.33 -61.45 -34.20
N GLY A 341 -27.65 -61.90 -33.13
CA GLY A 341 -27.16 -63.28 -33.03
C GLY A 341 -28.27 -64.32 -33.14
N ASP A 342 -29.39 -64.12 -32.43
CA ASP A 342 -30.56 -65.01 -32.51
C ASP A 342 -31.15 -65.07 -33.93
N VAL A 343 -31.19 -63.93 -34.62
CA VAL A 343 -31.67 -63.85 -36.01
C VAL A 343 -30.70 -64.56 -36.95
N GLU A 344 -29.39 -64.41 -36.77
CA GLU A 344 -28.37 -65.12 -37.57
C GLU A 344 -28.50 -66.64 -37.42
N GLU A 345 -28.64 -67.16 -36.20
CA GLU A 345 -28.86 -68.60 -35.95
C GLU A 345 -30.16 -69.08 -36.63
N THR A 346 -31.25 -68.31 -36.47
CA THR A 346 -32.53 -68.64 -37.13
C THR A 346 -32.41 -68.67 -38.65
N VAL A 347 -31.61 -67.77 -39.23
CA VAL A 347 -31.35 -67.74 -40.68
C VAL A 347 -30.54 -68.96 -41.10
N GLU A 348 -29.47 -69.32 -40.39
CA GLU A 348 -28.68 -70.53 -40.66
C GLU A 348 -29.53 -71.80 -40.60
N ASP A 349 -30.39 -71.91 -39.59
CA ASP A 349 -31.33 -73.02 -39.43
C ASP A 349 -32.35 -73.11 -40.58
N LEU A 350 -32.87 -71.95 -41.04
CA LEU A 350 -33.78 -71.89 -42.18
C LEU A 350 -33.05 -72.21 -43.49
N GLU A 351 -31.83 -71.73 -43.69
CA GLU A 351 -31.00 -72.06 -44.85
C GLU A 351 -30.70 -73.56 -44.91
N GLY A 352 -30.41 -74.19 -43.78
CA GLY A 352 -30.27 -75.64 -43.65
C GLY A 352 -31.55 -76.38 -44.04
N GLN A 353 -32.69 -76.01 -43.44
CA GLN A 353 -34.00 -76.59 -43.76
C GLN A 353 -34.36 -76.45 -45.24
N VAL A 354 -34.11 -75.28 -45.84
CA VAL A 354 -34.35 -75.04 -47.27
C VAL A 354 -33.40 -75.87 -48.13
N GLY A 355 -32.13 -76.02 -47.73
CA GLY A 355 -31.16 -76.87 -48.40
C GLY A 355 -31.51 -78.36 -48.39
N ASP A 356 -32.13 -78.84 -47.31
CA ASP A 356 -32.58 -80.24 -47.15
C ASP A 356 -33.88 -80.55 -47.89
N ILE A 357 -34.63 -79.55 -48.35
CA ILE A 357 -35.83 -79.78 -49.17
C ILE A 357 -35.41 -80.31 -50.54
N ASP A 358 -35.61 -81.62 -50.75
CA ASP A 358 -35.45 -82.26 -52.05
C ASP A 358 -36.62 -81.89 -52.98
N VAL A 359 -36.47 -80.75 -53.66
CA VAL A 359 -37.46 -80.23 -54.61
C VAL A 359 -37.69 -81.22 -55.75
N GLU A 360 -36.69 -81.99 -56.17
CA GLU A 360 -36.85 -82.95 -57.27
C GLU A 360 -37.66 -84.17 -56.82
N SER A 361 -37.48 -84.63 -55.58
CA SER A 361 -38.35 -85.66 -54.97
C SER A 361 -39.80 -85.17 -54.89
N VAL A 362 -40.04 -83.98 -54.34
CA VAL A 362 -41.41 -83.42 -54.23
C VAL A 362 -42.04 -83.24 -55.61
N LYS A 363 -41.26 -82.81 -56.60
CA LYS A 363 -41.72 -82.69 -57.99
C LYS A 363 -42.05 -84.05 -58.59
N GLY A 364 -41.23 -85.07 -58.32
CA GLY A 364 -41.50 -86.46 -58.70
C GLY A 364 -42.79 -86.99 -58.09
N ASP A 365 -42.99 -86.79 -56.78
CA ASP A 365 -44.23 -87.16 -56.07
C ASP A 365 -45.45 -86.47 -56.69
N ILE A 366 -45.32 -85.19 -57.08
CA ILE A 366 -46.38 -84.45 -57.78
C ILE A 366 -46.66 -85.04 -59.17
N GLU A 367 -45.63 -85.42 -59.92
CA GLU A 367 -45.78 -86.06 -61.24
C GLU A 367 -46.51 -87.41 -61.08
N GLU A 368 -46.11 -88.25 -60.12
CA GLU A 368 -46.75 -89.53 -59.81
C GLU A 368 -48.23 -89.35 -59.41
N ILE A 369 -48.53 -88.42 -58.48
CA ILE A 369 -49.91 -88.11 -58.09
C ILE A 369 -50.74 -87.63 -59.29
N ASN A 370 -50.15 -86.84 -60.20
CA ASN A 370 -50.86 -86.38 -61.39
C ASN A 370 -51.20 -87.55 -62.34
N GLU A 371 -50.28 -88.48 -62.53
CA GLU A 371 -50.51 -89.71 -63.31
C GLU A 371 -51.62 -90.56 -62.67
N GLU A 372 -51.57 -90.80 -61.36
CA GLU A 372 -52.63 -91.54 -60.64
C GLU A 372 -54.00 -90.87 -60.77
N ILE A 373 -54.05 -89.54 -60.73
CA ILE A 373 -55.29 -88.78 -60.93
C ILE A 373 -55.81 -88.95 -62.36
N GLU A 374 -54.94 -89.00 -63.37
CA GLU A 374 -55.33 -89.27 -64.76
C GLU A 374 -55.88 -90.67 -64.92
N GLU A 375 -55.23 -91.69 -64.34
CA GLU A 375 -55.75 -93.06 -64.33
C GLU A 375 -57.11 -93.16 -63.62
N LEU A 376 -57.27 -92.49 -62.46
CA LEU A 376 -58.55 -92.43 -61.75
C LEU A 376 -59.64 -91.74 -62.57
N LYS A 377 -59.29 -90.69 -63.33
CA LYS A 377 -60.23 -90.01 -64.24
C LYS A 377 -60.67 -90.95 -65.36
N GLU A 378 -59.74 -91.67 -65.98
CA GLU A 378 -60.07 -92.67 -67.00
C GLU A 378 -60.92 -93.80 -66.42
N TRP A 379 -60.57 -94.33 -65.25
CA TRP A 379 -61.35 -95.36 -64.57
C TRP A 379 -62.76 -94.87 -64.25
N ARG A 380 -62.91 -93.62 -63.78
CA ARG A 380 -64.20 -92.98 -63.54
C ARG A 380 -64.99 -92.84 -64.85
N GLU A 381 -64.38 -92.44 -65.94
CA GLU A 381 -65.05 -92.37 -67.26
C GLU A 381 -65.50 -93.75 -67.74
N GLN A 382 -64.68 -94.78 -67.56
CA GLN A 382 -65.03 -96.17 -67.86
C GLN A 382 -66.21 -96.66 -67.00
N LEU A 383 -66.20 -96.41 -65.69
CA LEU A 383 -67.33 -96.75 -64.80
C LEU A 383 -68.59 -95.96 -65.14
N SER A 384 -68.46 -94.66 -65.43
CA SER A 384 -69.55 -93.82 -65.89
C SER A 384 -70.14 -94.33 -67.20
N SER A 385 -69.32 -94.89 -68.09
CA SER A 385 -69.78 -95.52 -69.33
C SER A 385 -70.53 -96.83 -69.07
N VAL A 386 -70.05 -97.67 -68.13
CA VAL A 386 -70.70 -98.94 -67.75
C VAL A 386 -71.99 -98.72 -66.97
N ILE A 387 -72.08 -97.70 -66.12
CA ILE A 387 -73.26 -97.41 -65.27
C ILE A 387 -74.26 -96.45 -65.97
N GLY A 388 -73.78 -95.50 -66.78
CA GLY A 388 -74.62 -94.55 -67.52
C GLY A 388 -75.13 -95.07 -68.86
N GLY A 389 -74.70 -96.26 -69.28
CA GLY A 389 -75.15 -96.95 -70.48
C GLY A 389 -76.45 -97.76 -70.29
N THR A 390 -77.50 -97.14 -69.75
CA THR A 390 -78.90 -97.59 -69.88
C THR A 390 -79.85 -96.41 -69.92
#